data_AF-A0A9Q1BPL6-F1
#
_entry.id   AF-A0A9Q1BPL6-F1
#
_cell.length_a   1.000
_cell.length_b   1.000
_cell.length_c   1.000
_cell.angle_alpha   90.00
_cell.angle_beta   90.00
_cell.angle_gamma   90.00
#
_symmetry.space_group_name_H-M   'P 1'
#
loop_
_entity.id
_entity.type
_entity.pdbx_description
1 polymer ?
#
loop_
_entity_poly.entity_id
_entity_poly.type
_entity_poly.pdbx_seq_one_letter_code
_entity_poly.pdbx_strand_id
1 'polypeptide(L)'
;MDGWMDGWMDGWMDGWMDGWMDGWMDGWMDGWMDGWVDGWMGWMDGWMDGWMDGWMDGWMDGWMDGWMDGWMDGWMDGWMDGWMDGWIDR
;
A
#
# COMPACT_ATOMS: atom_id res chain seq x y z
N MET A 1 29.45 58.71 -12.75
CA MET A 1 28.17 58.16 -13.28
C MET A 1 28.13 56.64 -13.14
N ASP A 2 29.24 56.03 -12.71
CA ASP A 2 29.49 54.60 -12.84
C ASP A 2 28.91 53.80 -11.65
N GLY A 3 29.00 54.32 -10.43
CA GLY A 3 28.48 53.62 -9.24
C GLY A 3 26.95 53.45 -9.16
N TRP A 4 26.17 54.15 -10.01
CA TRP A 4 24.72 53.95 -10.08
C TRP A 4 24.34 52.82 -11.05
N MET A 5 25.15 52.61 -12.10
CA MET A 5 25.02 51.46 -12.98
C MET A 5 25.47 50.20 -12.27
N ASP A 6 26.61 50.25 -11.57
CA ASP A 6 27.16 49.10 -10.85
C ASP A 6 26.20 48.63 -9.74
N GLY A 7 25.69 49.54 -8.90
CA GLY A 7 24.75 49.16 -7.83
C GLY A 7 23.38 48.67 -8.32
N TRP A 8 22.94 49.08 -9.51
CA TRP A 8 21.71 48.58 -10.11
C TRP A 8 21.91 47.21 -10.77
N MET A 9 23.07 46.98 -11.40
CA MET A 9 23.45 45.67 -11.94
C MET A 9 23.61 44.65 -10.82
N ASP A 10 24.34 44.99 -9.75
CA ASP A 10 24.58 44.09 -8.62
C ASP A 10 23.26 43.74 -7.91
N GLY A 11 22.43 44.74 -7.57
CA GLY A 11 21.17 44.50 -6.89
C GLY A 11 20.13 43.71 -7.71
N TRP A 12 20.14 43.88 -9.04
CA TRP A 12 19.27 43.09 -9.93
C TRP A 12 19.80 41.66 -10.11
N MET A 13 21.11 41.51 -10.22
CA MET A 13 21.75 40.21 -10.39
C MET A 13 21.60 39.37 -9.12
N ASP A 14 21.87 39.95 -7.94
CA ASP A 14 21.70 39.29 -6.63
C ASP A 14 20.23 38.94 -6.38
N GLY A 15 19.30 39.89 -6.56
CA GLY A 15 17.88 39.64 -6.31
C GLY A 15 17.25 38.62 -7.25
N TRP A 16 17.73 38.56 -8.50
CA TRP A 16 17.29 37.54 -9.46
C TRP A 16 17.94 36.18 -9.20
N MET A 17 19.23 36.13 -8.85
CA MET A 17 19.90 34.89 -8.48
C MET A 17 19.29 34.29 -7.23
N ASP A 18 19.15 35.06 -6.16
CA ASP A 18 18.59 34.58 -4.89
C ASP A 18 17.13 34.15 -5.07
N GLY A 19 16.29 34.99 -5.69
CA GLY A 19 14.88 34.66 -5.88
C GLY A 19 14.62 33.47 -6.81
N TRP A 20 15.45 33.30 -7.85
CA TRP A 20 15.34 32.14 -8.75
C TRP A 20 15.91 30.88 -8.11
N MET A 21 17.04 30.99 -7.41
CA MET A 21 17.69 29.86 -6.77
C MET A 21 16.85 29.35 -5.60
N ASP A 22 16.34 30.23 -4.73
CA ASP A 22 15.45 29.85 -3.63
C ASP A 22 14.13 29.29 -4.17
N GLY A 23 13.46 29.99 -5.09
CA GLY A 23 12.16 29.55 -5.59
C GLY A 23 12.21 28.25 -6.40
N TRP A 24 13.29 28.02 -7.16
CA TRP A 24 13.46 26.78 -7.91
C TRP A 24 13.91 25.64 -7.01
N MET A 25 14.82 25.90 -6.07
CA MET A 25 15.34 24.89 -5.16
C MET A 25 14.25 24.46 -4.16
N ASP A 26 13.50 25.38 -3.56
CA ASP A 26 12.38 25.06 -2.68
C ASP A 26 11.26 24.35 -3.45
N GLY A 27 10.83 24.90 -4.59
CA GLY A 27 9.72 24.32 -5.36
C GLY A 27 10.03 22.93 -5.93
N TRP A 28 11.29 22.70 -6.35
CA TRP A 28 11.70 21.39 -6.84
C TRP A 28 11.93 20.40 -5.69
N MET A 29 12.54 20.85 -4.59
CA MET A 29 12.83 19.99 -3.45
C MET A 29 11.54 19.60 -2.73
N ASP A 30 10.63 20.53 -2.46
CA ASP A 30 9.32 20.26 -1.86
C ASP A 30 8.47 19.39 -2.78
N GLY A 31 8.32 19.77 -4.06
CA GLY A 31 7.47 19.03 -4.98
C GLY A 31 7.98 17.62 -5.30
N TRP A 32 9.29 17.43 -5.37
CA TRP A 32 9.89 16.12 -5.57
C TRP A 32 9.80 15.27 -4.29
N MET A 33 10.10 15.85 -3.14
CA MET A 33 10.10 15.15 -1.86
C MET A 33 8.69 14.74 -1.43
N ASP A 34 7.70 15.64 -1.54
CA ASP A 34 6.29 15.34 -1.27
C ASP A 34 5.78 14.26 -2.24
N GLY A 35 6.01 14.42 -3.55
CA GLY A 35 5.57 13.45 -4.55
C GLY A 35 6.20 12.06 -4.38
N TRP A 36 7.46 11.99 -3.94
CA TRP A 36 8.12 10.73 -3.64
C TRP A 36 7.59 10.09 -2.36
N VAL A 37 7.43 10.86 -1.29
CA VAL A 37 6.94 10.37 0.00
C VAL A 37 5.49 9.89 -0.12
N ASP A 38 4.63 10.67 -0.77
CA ASP A 38 3.23 10.31 -0.99
C ASP A 38 3.10 9.08 -1.89
N GLY A 39 3.91 9.01 -2.96
CA GLY A 39 3.94 7.85 -3.86
C GLY A 39 4.41 6.57 -3.16
N TRP A 40 5.39 6.70 -2.27
CA TRP A 40 5.94 5.57 -1.51
C TRP A 40 4.98 5.11 -0.40
N MET A 41 4.34 6.05 0.30
CA MET A 41 3.26 5.78 1.27
C MET A 41 2.10 5.05 0.61
N GLY A 42 1.60 5.54 -0.53
CA GLY A 42 0.49 4.91 -1.25
C GLY A 42 0.83 3.50 -1.77
N TRP A 43 2.07 3.25 -2.18
CA TRP A 43 2.52 1.91 -2.53
C TRP A 43 2.58 0.98 -1.32
N MET A 44 3.07 1.48 -0.19
CA MET A 44 3.18 0.70 1.05
C MET A 44 1.80 0.33 1.60
N ASP A 45 0.86 1.28 1.61
CA ASP A 45 -0.53 1.06 2.01
C ASP A 45 -1.21 0.03 1.09
N GLY A 46 -1.14 0.22 -0.23
CA GLY A 46 -1.76 -0.72 -1.17
C GLY A 46 -1.15 -2.13 -1.12
N TRP A 47 0.15 -2.25 -0.83
CA TRP A 47 0.79 -3.54 -0.61
C TRP A 47 0.36 -4.18 0.71
N MET A 48 0.29 -3.38 1.78
CA MET A 48 -0.10 -3.87 3.11
C MET A 48 -1.58 -4.29 3.13
N ASP A 49 -2.48 -3.49 2.56
CA ASP A 49 -3.90 -3.82 2.42
C ASP A 49 -4.09 -5.06 1.53
N GLY A 50 -3.48 -5.09 0.34
CA GLY A 50 -3.62 -6.23 -0.57
C GLY A 50 -3.04 -7.53 -0.01
N TRP A 51 -1.96 -7.45 0.75
CA TRP A 51 -1.38 -8.62 1.43
C TRP A 51 -2.21 -9.03 2.64
N MET A 52 -2.67 -8.09 3.45
CA MET A 52 -3.44 -8.35 4.65
C MET A 52 -4.82 -8.90 4.29
N ASP A 53 -5.55 -8.29 3.36
CA ASP A 53 -6.84 -8.76 2.87
C ASP A 53 -6.69 -10.10 2.15
N GLY A 54 -5.75 -10.21 1.20
CA GLY A 54 -5.57 -11.44 0.43
C GLY A 54 -5.12 -12.64 1.28
N TRP A 55 -4.29 -12.40 2.29
CA TRP A 55 -3.86 -13.45 3.21
C TRP A 55 -4.92 -13.77 4.24
N MET A 56 -5.56 -12.75 4.83
CA MET A 56 -6.57 -12.94 5.86
C MET A 56 -7.83 -13.57 5.28
N ASP A 57 -8.37 -13.06 4.17
CA ASP A 57 -9.53 -13.65 3.50
C ASP A 57 -9.19 -15.03 2.94
N GLY A 58 -8.08 -15.16 2.19
CA GLY A 58 -7.73 -16.43 1.56
C GLY A 58 -7.41 -17.54 2.55
N TRP A 59 -6.78 -17.21 3.68
CA TRP A 59 -6.48 -18.18 4.73
C TRP A 59 -7.70 -18.45 5.61
N MET A 60 -8.46 -17.43 5.98
CA MET A 60 -9.62 -17.57 6.85
C MET A 60 -10.76 -18.28 6.13
N ASP A 61 -11.10 -17.90 4.89
CA ASP A 61 -12.11 -18.58 4.08
C ASP A 61 -11.64 -19.98 3.72
N GLY A 62 -10.42 -20.14 3.20
CA GLY A 62 -9.92 -21.44 2.78
C GLY A 62 -9.77 -22.45 3.92
N TRP A 63 -9.39 -21.99 5.12
CA TRP A 63 -9.30 -22.85 6.29
C TRP A 63 -10.66 -23.11 6.94
N MET A 64 -11.51 -22.09 7.05
CA MET A 64 -12.81 -22.21 7.68
C MET A 64 -13.76 -23.03 6.81
N ASP A 65 -13.85 -22.77 5.50
CA ASP A 65 -14.66 -23.55 4.57
C ASP A 65 -14.10 -24.96 4.43
N GLY A 66 -12.79 -25.11 4.20
CA GLY A 66 -12.17 -26.43 4.01
C GLY A 66 -12.24 -27.32 5.26
N TRP A 67 -12.13 -26.74 6.46
CA TRP A 67 -12.27 -27.49 7.71
C TRP A 67 -13.73 -27.77 8.06
N MET A 68 -14.62 -26.80 7.86
CA MET A 68 -16.03 -26.94 8.19
C MET A 68 -16.71 -27.91 7.23
N ASP A 69 -16.49 -27.79 5.92
CA ASP A 69 -17.00 -28.72 4.91
C ASP A 69 -16.38 -30.12 5.09
N GLY A 70 -15.06 -30.21 5.22
CA GLY A 70 -14.39 -31.51 5.37
C GLY A 70 -14.75 -32.25 6.65
N TRP A 71 -14.99 -31.53 7.75
CA TRP A 71 -15.43 -32.13 9.01
C TRP A 71 -16.92 -32.49 8.97
N MET A 72 -17.76 -31.63 8.40
CA MET A 72 -19.19 -31.84 8.33
C MET A 72 -19.52 -32.99 7.36
N ASP A 73 -18.93 -33.00 6.16
CA ASP A 73 -19.09 -34.08 5.19
C ASP A 73 -18.49 -35.40 5.73
N GLY A 74 -17.26 -35.37 6.24
CA GLY A 74 -16.61 -36.58 6.74
C GLY A 74 -17.30 -37.19 7.98
N TRP A 75 -17.87 -36.37 8.86
CA TRP A 75 -18.62 -36.84 10.01
C TRP A 75 -20.01 -37.32 9.61
N MET A 76 -20.69 -36.62 8.71
CA MET A 76 -22.04 -36.95 8.26
C MET A 76 -22.05 -38.21 7.39
N ASP A 77 -21.10 -38.33 6.46
CA ASP A 77 -20.91 -39.53 5.62
C ASP A 77 -20.45 -40.72 6.47
N GLY A 78 -19.43 -40.54 7.32
CA GLY A 78 -18.92 -41.63 8.17
C GLY A 78 -19.95 -42.13 9.19
N TRP A 79 -20.82 -41.23 9.68
CA TRP A 79 -21.91 -41.61 10.57
C TRP A 79 -23.07 -42.25 9.80
N MET A 80 -23.49 -41.72 8.65
CA MET A 80 -24.54 -42.33 7.82
C MET A 80 -24.14 -43.71 7.30
N ASP A 81 -22.91 -43.86 6.78
CA ASP A 81 -22.40 -45.13 6.25
C ASP A 81 -22.24 -46.15 7.37
N GLY A 82 -21.61 -45.78 8.48
CA GLY A 82 -21.44 -46.69 9.63
C GLY A 82 -22.76 -47.11 10.27
N TRP A 83 -23.78 -46.26 10.24
CA TRP A 83 -25.12 -46.59 10.74
C TRP A 83 -25.90 -47.44 9.72
N MET A 84 -25.84 -47.12 8.42
CA MET A 84 -26.50 -47.93 7.38
C MET A 84 -25.89 -49.34 7.30
N ASP A 85 -24.57 -49.46 7.30
CA ASP A 85 -23.89 -50.76 7.23
C ASP A 85 -24.20 -51.62 8.46
N GLY A 86 -24.18 -51.02 9.66
CA GLY A 86 -24.53 -51.71 10.91
C GLY A 86 -26.01 -52.13 11.04
N TRP A 87 -26.90 -51.49 10.27
CA TRP A 87 -28.32 -51.86 10.20
C TRP A 87 -28.62 -52.88 9.11
N ILE A 88 -27.86 -52.88 8.01
CA ILE A 88 -28.00 -53.83 6.89
C ILE A 88 -27.35 -55.19 7.21
N ASP A 89 -26.28 -55.21 8.00
CA ASP A 89 -25.61 -56.44 8.46
C ASP A 89 -26.32 -57.15 9.64
N ARG A 90 -27.56 -56.78 9.95
CA ARG A 90 -28.40 -57.38 11.00
C ARG A 90 -29.71 -57.93 10.44
#